data_AF-A0A822BQF2-F1
#
_entry.id   AF-A0A822BQF2-F1
#
_cell.length_a   1.000
_cell.length_b   1.000
_cell.length_c   1.000
_cell.angle_alpha   90.00
_cell.angle_beta   90.00
_cell.angle_gamma   90.00
#
_symmetry.space_group_name_H-M   'P 1'
#
loop_
_entity.id
_entity.type
_entity.pdbx_description
1 polymer ?
#
loop_
_entity_poly.entity_id
_entity_poly.type
_entity_poly.pdbx_seq_one_letter_code
_entity_poly.pdbx_strand_id
1 'polypeptide(L)' 'MDRRILCDSLIKWMKTFDLNRPINGVGDLSDGVLIAMCLKNIDVNHFNDVWLQKIRTDAGDNYRIKVTNDL' A
#
# COMPACT_ATOMS: atom_id res chain seq x y z
N MET A 1 14.92 7.51 16.63
CA MET A 1 14.89 6.35 15.73
C MET A 1 15.02 6.88 14.30
N ASP A 2 15.91 6.30 13.49
CA ASP A 2 16.10 6.74 12.10
C ASP A 2 14.86 6.35 11.26
N ARG A 3 14.25 7.33 10.59
CA ARG A 3 13.06 7.13 9.74
C ARG A 3 13.31 6.13 8.62
N ARG A 4 14.54 6.06 8.10
CA ARG A 4 14.90 5.09 7.04
C ARG A 4 14.89 3.67 7.58
N ILE A 5 15.46 3.45 8.75
CA ILE A 5 15.47 2.14 9.41
C ILE A 5 14.05 1.66 9.71
N LEU A 6 13.17 2.57 10.14
CA LEU A 6 11.75 2.26 10.35
C LEU A 6 11.07 1.86 9.04
N CYS A 7 11.22 2.65 7.98
CA CYS A 7 10.63 2.34 6.66
C CYS A 7 11.13 0.98 6.13
N ASP A 8 12.43 0.70 6.21
CA ASP A 8 12.99 -0.56 5.73
C ASP A 8 12.45 -1.76 6.52
N SER A 9 12.26 -1.59 7.83
CA SER A 9 11.68 -2.63 8.70
C SER A 9 10.22 -2.90 8.35
N LEU A 10 9.44 -1.84 8.10
CA LEU A 10 8.04 -1.95 7.69
C LEU A 10 7.89 -2.57 6.30
N ILE A 11 8.77 -2.25 5.34
CA ILE A 11 8.79 -2.87 4.02
C ILE A 11 9.06 -4.37 4.13
N LYS A 12 10.02 -4.78 4.98
CA LYS A 12 10.29 -6.20 5.24
C LYS A 12 9.09 -6.91 5.85
N TRP A 13 8.39 -6.25 6.78
CA TRP A 13 7.16 -6.79 7.35
C TRP A 13 6.05 -6.92 6.29
N MET A 14 5.85 -5.91 5.44
CA MET A 14 4.85 -5.98 4.38
C MET A 14 5.12 -7.10 3.35
N LYS A 15 6.39 -7.43 3.10
CA LYS A 15 6.76 -8.57 2.23
C LYS A 15 6.32 -9.94 2.77
N THR A 16 5.88 -10.03 4.02
CA THR A 16 5.37 -11.28 4.60
C THR A 16 3.93 -11.57 4.18
N PHE A 17 3.21 -10.57 3.66
CA PHE A 17 1.89 -10.77 3.07
C PHE A 17 2.01 -11.30 1.65
N ASP A 18 1.20 -12.31 1.30
CA ASP A 18 1.14 -12.87 -0.04
C ASP A 18 0.32 -11.94 -0.96
N LEU A 19 0.95 -10.85 -1.39
CA LEU A 19 0.35 -9.89 -2.29
C LEU A 19 0.65 -10.32 -3.73
N ASN A 20 -0.36 -10.24 -4.62
CA ASN A 20 -0.23 -10.53 -6.06
C ASN A 20 0.72 -9.56 -6.82
N ARG A 21 1.43 -8.67 -6.12
CA ARG A 21 2.35 -7.69 -6.68
C ARG A 21 3.60 -7.59 -5.78
N PRO A 22 4.82 -7.66 -6.36
CA PRO A 22 6.06 -7.57 -5.59
C PRO A 22 6.29 -6.16 -5.03
N ILE A 23 6.79 -6.07 -3.80
CA ILE A 23 7.26 -4.83 -3.17
C ILE A 23 8.79 -4.79 -3.32
N ASN A 24 9.35 -3.94 -4.19
CA ASN A 24 10.80 -3.83 -4.36
C ASN A 24 11.37 -2.66 -3.54
N GLY A 25 10.59 -1.60 -3.31
CA GLY A 25 10.98 -0.50 -2.44
C GLY A 25 9.86 0.49 -2.15
N VAL A 26 10.21 1.64 -1.56
CA VAL A 26 9.26 2.69 -1.17
C VAL A 26 8.44 3.21 -2.35
N GLY A 27 9.02 3.22 -3.56
CA GLY A 27 8.32 3.65 -4.78
C GLY A 27 7.07 2.82 -5.07
N ASP A 28 7.10 1.52 -4.78
CA ASP A 28 5.96 0.62 -5.00
C ASP A 28 4.81 0.86 -4.00
N LEU A 29 5.11 1.51 -2.86
CA LEU A 29 4.13 1.86 -1.83
C LEU A 29 3.53 3.26 -2.05
N SER A 30 4.13 4.07 -2.93
CA SER A 30 3.79 5.50 -3.08
C SER A 30 2.44 5.78 -3.73
N ASP A 31 1.78 4.77 -4.29
CA ASP A 31 0.45 4.86 -4.88
C ASP A 31 -0.67 4.41 -3.91
N GLY A 32 -0.30 3.94 -2.72
CA GLY A 32 -1.21 3.44 -1.69
C GLY A 32 -1.82 2.06 -1.98
N VAL A 33 -1.65 1.51 -3.18
CA VAL A 33 -2.32 0.28 -3.62
C VAL A 33 -1.83 -0.93 -2.82
N LEU A 34 -0.51 -1.08 -2.70
CA LEU A 34 0.08 -2.21 -1.95
C LEU A 34 -0.23 -2.15 -0.45
N ILE A 35 -0.35 -0.94 0.11
CA ILE A 35 -0.75 -0.73 1.51
C ILE A 35 -2.20 -1.16 1.69
N ALA A 36 -3.10 -0.75 0.78
CA ALA A 36 -4.50 -1.14 0.82
C ALA A 36 -4.69 -2.67 0.70
N MET A 37 -3.90 -3.33 -0.16
CA MET A 37 -3.90 -4.79 -0.26
C MET A 37 -3.41 -5.47 1.03
N CYS A 38 -2.42 -4.91 1.73
CA CYS A 38 -2.02 -5.39 3.05
C CYS A 38 -3.15 -5.21 4.08
N LEU A 39 -3.83 -4.06 4.11
CA LEU A 39 -4.94 -3.81 5.02
C LEU A 39 -6.08 -4.82 4.83
N LYS A 40 -6.42 -5.15 3.58
CA LYS A 40 -7.37 -6.23 3.24
C LYS A 40 -6.94 -7.60 3.80
N ASN A 41 -5.66 -7.93 3.76
CA ASN A 41 -5.15 -9.17 4.34
C ASN A 41 -5.23 -9.20 5.87
N ILE A 42 -5.16 -8.04 6.52
CA ILE A 42 -5.25 -7.92 7.99
C ILE A 42 -6.70 -8.09 8.46
N ASP A 43 -7.65 -7.41 7.80
CA ASP A 43 -9.06 -7.52 8.14
C ASP A 43 -9.95 -7.36 6.89
N VAL A 44 -10.37 -8.48 6.32
CA VAL A 44 -11.24 -8.52 5.13
C VAL A 44 -12.66 -8.02 5.40
N ASN A 45 -13.13 -8.05 6.66
CA ASN A 45 -14.48 -7.59 6.98
C ASN A 45 -14.55 -6.05 6.93
N HIS A 46 -13.49 -5.39 7.40
CA HIS A 46 -13.36 -3.95 7.35
C HIS A 46 -12.87 -3.46 5.98
N PHE A 47 -11.79 -4.05 5.46
CA PHE A 47 -11.13 -3.68 4.21
C PHE A 47 -11.52 -4.67 3.09
N ASN A 48 -12.79 -4.67 2.71
CA ASN A 48 -13.33 -5.58 1.71
C ASN A 48 -13.09 -5.10 0.26
N ASP A 49 -13.54 -5.90 -0.72
CA ASP A 49 -13.42 -5.57 -2.15
C ASP A 49 -14.09 -4.27 -2.55
N VAL A 50 -15.22 -3.92 -1.92
CA VAL A 50 -15.93 -2.65 -2.20
C VAL A 50 -15.11 -1.46 -1.70
N TRP A 51 -14.43 -1.60 -0.56
CA TRP A 51 -13.50 -0.59 -0.08
C TRP A 51 -12.28 -0.48 -0.99
N LEU A 52 -11.70 -1.61 -1.40
CA LEU A 52 -10.51 -1.65 -2.26
C LEU A 52 -10.75 -0.99 -3.64
N GLN A 53 -11.98 -1.07 -4.18
CA GLN A 53 -12.36 -0.39 -5.41
C GLN A 53 -12.27 1.15 -5.35
N LYS A 54 -12.22 1.74 -4.14
CA LYS A 54 -12.03 3.18 -3.97
C LYS A 54 -10.58 3.61 -4.20
N ILE A 55 -9.64 2.67 -4.09
CA ILE A 55 -8.22 2.92 -4.27
C ILE A 55 -7.92 2.94 -5.77
N ARG A 56 -7.47 4.09 -6.26
CA ARG A 56 -7.22 4.29 -7.68
C ARG A 56 -5.86 3.73 -8.07
N THR A 57 -5.85 2.73 -8.95
CA THR A 57 -4.63 2.05 -9.44
C THR A 57 -4.02 2.71 -10.67
N ASP A 58 -4.71 3.68 -11.28
CA ASP A 58 -4.31 4.43 -12.47
C ASP A 58 -3.57 5.74 -12.14
N ALA A 59 -3.04 5.85 -10.91
CA ALA A 59 -2.47 7.08 -10.40
C ALA A 59 -1.28 7.60 -11.23
N GLY A 60 -0.52 6.74 -11.92
CA GLY A 60 0.59 7.13 -12.81
C GLY A 60 1.50 8.22 -12.19
N ASP A 61 1.66 9.34 -12.90
CA ASP A 61 2.32 10.56 -12.41
C ASP A 61 1.35 11.59 -11.80
N ASN A 62 0.06 11.28 -11.72
CA ASN A 62 -0.95 12.16 -11.14
C ASN A 62 -0.87 12.14 -9.61
N TYR A 63 0.00 12.99 -9.07
CA TYR A 63 0.24 13.12 -7.64
C TYR A 63 -1.04 13.37 -6.82
N ARG A 64 -2.06 14.01 -7.41
CA ARG A 64 -3.34 14.28 -6.73
C ARG A 64 -4.08 12.98 -6.41
N ILE A 65 -3.99 11.98 -7.28
CA ILE A 65 -4.61 10.67 -7.06
C ILE A 65 -3.88 9.91 -5.95
N LYS A 66 -2.54 9.93 -5.94
CA LYS A 66 -1.72 9.31 -4.89
C LYS A 66 -2.07 9.85 -3.50
N VAL A 67 -2.12 11.17 -3.35
CA VAL A 67 -2.49 11.82 -2.07
C VAL A 67 -3.92 11.49 -1.64
N THR A 68 -4.84 11.26 -2.58
CA THR A 68 -6.23 10.89 -2.23
C THR A 68 -6.33 9.44 -1.75
N ASN A 69 -5.45 8.55 -2.21
CA ASN A 69 -5.39 7.18 -1.68
C ASN A 69 -4.70 7.11 -0.30
N ASP A 70 -3.83 8.08 0.01
CA ASP A 70 -3.11 8.19 1.30
C ASP A 70 -3.93 8.86 2.42
N LEU A 71 -5.09 9.48 2.10
CA LEU A 71 -6.03 10.16 3.01
C LEU A 71 -7.21 9.25 3.38
#